data_AF-A0A8T4ZU11-F1
#
_entry.id   AF-A0A8T4ZU11-F1
#
_cell.length_a   1.000
_cell.length_b   1.000
_cell.length_c   1.000
_cell.angle_alpha   90.00
_cell.angle_beta   90.00
_cell.angle_gamma   90.00
#
_symmetry.space_group_name_H-M   'P 1'
#
loop_
_entity.id
_entity.type
_entity.pdbx_description
1 polymer ?
#
loop_
_entity_poly.entity_id
_entity_poly.type
_entity_poly.pdbx_seq_one_letter_code
_entity_poly.pdbx_strand_id
1 'polypeptide(L)'
;TGMKFHKVSVSCSIEDVIRAVAEFQGLDVTIGTAKISGATYADHSGAVAFNETYVKKDTTTLDRVTDWKFDIENNLRRVPVIRSSNGHLLKYLPFRHRALSGELTFEFESKTEADEILADTEFTLEFGLGGTCKAVFNYCKWDNISIPSRMEELLSLKAAFVAKGPVAITAS
;
A
#
# COMPACT_ATOMS: atom_id res chain seq x y z
N THR A 1 -5.75 -10.78 23.10
CA THR A 1 -6.37 -9.47 22.77
C THR A 1 -5.28 -8.43 22.63
N GLY A 2 -5.31 -7.56 21.61
CA GLY A 2 -4.31 -6.48 21.48
C GLY A 2 -3.30 -6.59 20.33
N MET A 3 -3.68 -7.20 19.21
CA MET A 3 -2.90 -7.10 17.98
C MET A 3 -3.16 -5.75 17.31
N LYS A 4 -2.10 -5.10 16.81
CA LYS A 4 -2.18 -3.87 16.02
C LYS A 4 -1.50 -4.07 14.69
N PHE A 5 -2.04 -3.44 13.64
CA PHE A 5 -1.40 -3.38 12.32
C PHE A 5 -0.10 -2.60 12.41
N HIS A 6 1.02 -3.29 12.19
CA HIS A 6 2.33 -2.68 12.09
C HIS A 6 2.57 -2.11 10.69
N LYS A 7 2.29 -2.93 9.67
CA LYS A 7 2.44 -2.57 8.27
C LYS A 7 1.35 -3.24 7.44
N VAL A 8 0.88 -2.55 6.41
CA VAL A 8 0.04 -3.12 5.36
C VAL A 8 0.66 -2.75 4.03
N SER A 9 0.93 -3.77 3.21
CA SER A 9 1.40 -3.64 1.84
C SER A 9 0.30 -4.11 0.91
N VAL A 10 -0.14 -3.28 -0.02
CA VAL A 10 -1.15 -3.66 -1.04
C VAL A 10 -0.52 -3.48 -2.40
N SER A 11 -0.65 -4.49 -3.25
CA SER A 11 -0.09 -4.50 -4.60
C SER A 11 -1.02 -5.17 -5.59
N CYS A 12 -0.93 -4.76 -6.85
CA CYS A 12 -1.59 -5.41 -7.98
C CYS A 12 -0.72 -5.26 -9.23
N SER A 13 -0.73 -6.28 -10.07
CA SER A 13 -0.01 -6.37 -11.34
C SER A 13 -1.02 -6.66 -12.45
N ILE A 14 -0.74 -6.28 -13.70
CA ILE A 14 -1.66 -6.34 -14.84
C ILE A 14 -2.28 -7.73 -15.10
N GLU A 15 -1.62 -8.82 -14.68
CA GLU A 15 -2.10 -10.20 -14.81
C GLU A 15 -2.49 -10.85 -13.47
N ASP A 16 -2.49 -10.09 -12.38
CA ASP A 16 -2.74 -10.60 -11.03
C ASP A 16 -3.98 -9.95 -10.39
N VAL A 17 -4.33 -10.44 -9.22
CA VAL A 17 -5.38 -9.87 -8.36
C VAL A 17 -4.77 -8.99 -7.28
N ILE A 18 -5.57 -8.13 -6.67
CA ILE A 18 -5.10 -7.34 -5.51
C ILE A 18 -4.64 -8.28 -4.41
N ARG A 19 -3.38 -8.11 -4.02
CA ARG A 19 -2.77 -8.81 -2.89
C ARG A 19 -2.52 -7.82 -1.76
N ALA A 20 -3.02 -8.15 -0.57
CA ALA A 20 -2.72 -7.43 0.65
C ALA A 20 -1.89 -8.32 1.60
N VAL A 21 -0.76 -7.79 2.05
CA VAL A 21 0.08 -8.39 3.09
C VAL A 21 0.02 -7.50 4.31
N ALA A 22 -0.53 -8.01 5.41
CA ALA A 22 -0.64 -7.30 6.66
C ALA A 22 0.29 -7.92 7.71
N GLU A 23 1.13 -7.09 8.31
CA GLU A 23 1.97 -7.45 9.43
C GLU A 23 1.35 -6.94 10.72
N PHE A 24 1.27 -7.81 11.72
CA PHE A 24 0.68 -7.51 13.00
C PHE A 24 1.68 -7.66 14.12
N GLN A 25 1.55 -6.82 15.13
CA GLN A 25 2.28 -6.97 16.38
C GLN A 25 1.28 -7.17 17.52
N GLY A 26 1.40 -8.32 18.18
CA GLY A 26 0.59 -8.72 19.33
C GLY A 26 1.36 -8.73 20.64
N LEU A 27 0.60 -8.78 21.72
CA LEU A 27 1.06 -8.88 23.11
C LEU A 27 1.38 -10.31 23.51
N ASP A 28 0.52 -11.24 23.12
CA ASP A 28 0.58 -12.64 23.50
C ASP A 28 -0.06 -13.48 22.38
N VAL A 29 0.47 -14.68 22.16
CA VAL A 29 -0.01 -15.63 21.17
C VAL A 29 -0.44 -16.89 21.91
N THR A 30 -1.74 -17.08 22.04
CA THR A 30 -2.35 -18.26 22.63
C THR A 30 -2.86 -19.19 21.54
N ILE A 31 -2.53 -20.47 21.62
CA ILE A 31 -3.04 -21.48 20.69
C ILE A 31 -4.52 -21.75 21.01
N GLY A 32 -5.39 -21.53 20.03
CA GLY A 32 -6.80 -21.92 20.11
C GLY A 32 -7.08 -23.12 19.21
N THR A 33 -7.99 -23.99 19.62
CA THR A 33 -8.48 -25.14 18.82
C THR A 33 -9.81 -24.84 18.11
N ALA A 34 -10.29 -23.59 18.19
CA ALA A 34 -11.52 -23.18 17.53
C ALA A 34 -11.36 -23.29 16.01
N LYS A 35 -12.31 -23.95 15.35
CA LYS A 35 -12.40 -23.92 13.89
C LYS A 35 -12.62 -22.46 13.44
N ILE A 36 -11.90 -22.05 12.40
CA ILE A 36 -12.16 -20.77 11.73
C ILE A 36 -13.58 -20.84 11.17
N SER A 37 -14.49 -20.03 11.71
CA SER A 37 -15.87 -19.95 11.23
C SER A 37 -15.86 -19.51 9.76
N GLY A 38 -16.51 -20.28 8.89
CA GLY A 38 -16.57 -19.98 7.45
C GLY A 38 -15.33 -20.37 6.64
N ALA A 39 -14.39 -21.14 7.19
CA ALA A 39 -13.29 -21.70 6.40
C ALA A 39 -13.81 -22.71 5.38
N THR A 40 -13.79 -22.33 4.10
CA THR A 40 -14.14 -23.18 2.96
C THR A 40 -12.89 -23.43 2.11
N TYR A 41 -12.78 -24.62 1.51
CA TYR A 41 -11.77 -24.94 0.49
C TYR A 41 -12.17 -24.46 -0.91
N ALA A 42 -13.19 -23.60 -1.02
CA ALA A 42 -13.65 -23.06 -2.28
C ALA A 42 -12.72 -21.92 -2.75
N ASP A 43 -12.68 -21.72 -4.07
CA ASP A 43 -11.97 -20.60 -4.69
C ASP A 43 -12.42 -19.26 -4.09
N HIS A 44 -11.47 -18.35 -3.92
CA HIS A 44 -11.68 -17.08 -3.23
C HIS A 44 -12.67 -16.18 -4.01
N SER A 45 -13.95 -16.20 -3.63
CA SER A 45 -14.95 -15.25 -4.12
C SER A 45 -14.56 -13.82 -3.70
N GLY A 46 -14.59 -12.88 -4.64
CA GLY A 46 -14.29 -11.46 -4.38
C GLY A 46 -12.82 -11.05 -4.59
N ALA A 47 -12.02 -11.88 -5.26
CA ALA A 47 -10.73 -11.44 -5.78
C ALA A 47 -10.95 -10.33 -6.82
N VAL A 48 -10.33 -9.18 -6.60
CA VAL A 48 -10.42 -8.03 -7.50
C VAL A 48 -9.25 -8.11 -8.47
N ALA A 49 -9.55 -8.33 -9.75
CA ALA A 49 -8.55 -8.37 -10.81
C ALA A 49 -8.08 -6.95 -11.18
N PHE A 50 -6.89 -6.84 -11.78
CA PHE A 50 -6.29 -5.56 -12.14
C PHE A 50 -7.22 -4.63 -12.94
N ASN A 51 -8.00 -5.16 -13.88
CA ASN A 51 -8.93 -4.41 -14.72
C ASN A 51 -10.13 -3.81 -13.97
N GLU A 52 -10.34 -4.20 -12.72
CA GLU A 52 -11.33 -3.61 -11.80
C GLU A 52 -10.71 -2.56 -10.87
N THR A 53 -9.40 -2.35 -10.99
CA THR A 53 -8.62 -1.36 -10.25
C THR A 53 -8.31 -0.15 -11.13
N TYR A 54 -7.93 0.96 -10.50
CA TYR A 54 -7.42 2.12 -11.20
C TYR A 54 -6.45 2.88 -10.30
N VAL A 55 -5.58 3.67 -10.91
CA VAL A 55 -4.77 4.66 -10.21
C VAL A 55 -5.06 6.03 -10.81
N LYS A 56 -5.32 7.03 -9.97
CA LYS A 56 -5.44 8.43 -10.39
C LYS A 56 -4.37 9.28 -9.74
N LYS A 57 -3.81 10.19 -10.53
CA LYS A 57 -3.07 11.35 -10.05
C LYS A 57 -4.00 12.55 -10.11
N ASP A 58 -4.35 13.08 -8.95
CA ASP A 58 -5.36 14.13 -8.77
C ASP A 58 -6.70 13.72 -9.41
N THR A 59 -7.09 14.35 -10.53
CA THR A 59 -8.32 14.03 -11.26
C THR A 59 -8.10 13.14 -12.49
N THR A 60 -6.84 12.87 -12.84
CA THR A 60 -6.47 12.17 -14.07
C THR A 60 -6.20 10.69 -13.78
N THR A 61 -6.89 9.82 -14.51
CA THR A 61 -6.62 8.37 -14.46
C THR A 61 -5.31 8.07 -15.18
N LEU A 62 -4.47 7.26 -14.56
CA LEU A 62 -3.18 6.82 -15.09
C LEU A 62 -3.36 5.47 -15.79
N ASP A 63 -3.74 5.50 -17.06
CA ASP A 63 -4.07 4.28 -17.84
C ASP A 63 -2.83 3.44 -18.20
N ARG A 64 -1.63 3.99 -18.01
CA ARG A 64 -0.33 3.36 -18.35
C ARG A 64 0.37 2.71 -17.17
N VAL A 65 -0.30 2.60 -16.03
CA VAL A 65 0.20 1.84 -14.88
C VAL A 65 0.02 0.37 -15.18
N THR A 66 1.08 -0.43 -15.07
CA THR A 66 1.04 -1.89 -15.24
C THR A 66 1.19 -2.63 -13.92
N ASP A 67 1.91 -2.04 -12.97
CA ASP A 67 2.00 -2.51 -11.60
C ASP A 67 1.88 -1.35 -10.64
N TRP A 68 1.25 -1.61 -9.50
CA TRP A 68 1.24 -0.65 -8.42
C TRP A 68 1.36 -1.33 -7.07
N LYS A 69 1.99 -0.62 -6.14
CA LYS A 69 2.10 -1.02 -4.75
C LYS A 69 2.07 0.21 -3.85
N PHE A 70 1.40 0.11 -2.72
CA PHE A 70 1.55 1.05 -1.63
C PHE A 70 1.76 0.34 -0.29
N ASP A 71 2.45 1.04 0.60
CA ASP A 71 2.81 0.62 1.94
C ASP A 71 2.30 1.65 2.96
N ILE A 72 1.59 1.15 3.97
CA ILE A 72 1.16 1.91 5.14
C ILE A 72 1.86 1.32 6.35
N GLU A 73 2.85 2.04 6.89
CA GLU A 73 3.65 1.58 8.01
C GLU A 73 3.44 2.47 9.23
N ASN A 74 2.93 1.87 10.31
CA ASN A 74 2.58 2.56 11.55
C ASN A 74 3.76 2.70 12.53
N ASN A 75 4.90 2.09 12.22
CA ASN A 75 6.14 2.14 13.02
C ASN A 75 5.92 1.88 14.52
N LEU A 76 5.11 0.85 14.83
CA LEU A 76 4.78 0.49 16.21
C LEU A 76 6.05 0.22 17.03
N ARG A 77 6.12 0.79 18.24
CA ARG A 77 7.24 0.57 19.16
C ARG A 77 6.82 -0.38 20.29
N ARG A 78 7.56 -1.48 20.44
CA ARG A 78 7.41 -2.38 21.59
C ARG A 78 7.99 -1.75 22.85
N VAL A 79 7.18 -1.60 23.90
CA VAL A 79 7.63 -1.13 25.22
C VAL A 79 7.42 -2.24 26.26
N PRO A 80 8.49 -2.88 26.77
CA PRO A 80 8.38 -3.96 27.74
C PRO A 80 8.08 -3.44 29.16
N VAL A 81 7.66 -4.34 30.05
CA VAL A 81 7.53 -4.05 31.49
C VAL A 81 8.87 -4.32 32.18
N ILE A 82 9.45 -3.31 32.83
CA ILE A 82 10.66 -3.46 33.65
C ILE A 82 10.23 -3.96 35.05
N ARG A 83 10.80 -5.10 35.51
CA ARG A 83 10.55 -5.73 36.82
C ARG A 83 9.14 -6.33 37.00
N SER A 84 8.76 -7.26 36.13
CA SER A 84 7.55 -8.08 36.24
C SER A 84 7.92 -9.57 36.08
N SER A 85 7.21 -10.47 36.76
CA SER A 85 7.30 -11.92 36.53
C SER A 85 6.87 -12.32 35.11
N ASN A 86 6.08 -11.47 34.44
CA ASN A 86 5.63 -11.62 33.06
C ASN A 86 6.31 -10.59 32.14
N GLY A 87 7.64 -10.45 32.21
CA GLY A 87 8.40 -9.45 31.45
C GLY A 87 8.34 -9.59 29.92
N HIS A 88 7.85 -10.73 29.41
CA HIS A 88 7.62 -10.97 27.98
C HIS A 88 6.36 -10.26 27.44
N LEU A 89 5.43 -9.87 28.31
CA LEU A 89 4.24 -9.12 27.91
C LEU A 89 4.58 -7.64 27.72
N LEU A 90 4.20 -7.05 26.58
CA LEU A 90 4.40 -5.62 26.36
C LEU A 90 3.45 -4.82 27.24
N LYS A 91 3.95 -3.71 27.80
CA LYS A 91 3.13 -2.75 28.54
C LYS A 91 2.29 -1.91 27.58
N TYR A 92 2.94 -1.44 26.50
CA TYR A 92 2.34 -0.58 25.51
C TYR A 92 2.89 -0.90 24.11
N LEU A 93 2.05 -0.64 23.11
CA LEU A 93 2.40 -0.69 21.70
C LEU A 93 1.94 0.61 21.02
N PRO A 94 2.58 1.76 21.32
CA PRO A 94 2.21 3.06 20.74
C PRO A 94 2.54 3.13 19.24
N PHE A 95 1.71 3.88 18.52
CA PHE A 95 2.00 4.34 17.16
C PHE A 95 3.15 5.34 17.18
N ARG A 96 4.00 5.32 16.15
CA ARG A 96 4.99 6.37 15.89
C ARG A 96 4.63 7.12 14.62
N HIS A 97 5.60 7.85 14.06
CA HIS A 97 5.46 8.48 12.76
C HIS A 97 5.01 7.43 11.75
N ARG A 98 3.91 7.69 11.06
CA ARG A 98 3.43 6.80 10.01
C ARG A 98 4.25 7.09 8.75
N ALA A 99 4.78 6.05 8.12
CA ALA A 99 5.40 6.14 6.81
C ALA A 99 4.40 5.65 5.77
N LEU A 100 4.21 6.45 4.72
CA LEU A 100 3.32 6.18 3.61
C LEU A 100 4.15 6.29 2.33
N SER A 101 4.27 5.20 1.60
CA SER A 101 5.08 5.13 0.40
C SER A 101 4.52 4.13 -0.58
N GLY A 102 5.03 4.12 -1.80
CA GLY A 102 4.67 3.11 -2.78
C GLY A 102 5.50 3.21 -4.03
N GLU A 103 5.19 2.36 -4.99
CA GLU A 103 5.82 2.29 -6.30
C GLU A 103 4.74 2.07 -7.36
N LEU A 104 4.87 2.79 -8.46
CA LEU A 104 4.07 2.64 -9.68
C LEU A 104 5.01 2.27 -10.81
N THR A 105 4.70 1.21 -11.56
CA THR A 105 5.37 0.86 -12.81
C THR A 105 4.55 1.41 -13.96
N PHE A 106 5.18 2.21 -14.81
CA PHE A 106 4.58 2.83 -15.98
C PHE A 106 5.18 2.29 -17.27
N GLU A 107 4.34 2.18 -18.30
CA GLU A 107 4.77 1.95 -19.69
C GLU A 107 4.35 3.15 -20.53
N PHE A 108 5.25 4.13 -20.68
CA PHE A 108 4.95 5.38 -21.38
C PHE A 108 5.06 5.23 -22.89
N GLU A 109 4.14 5.88 -23.62
CA GLU A 109 4.20 5.91 -25.09
C GLU A 109 5.00 7.12 -25.61
N SER A 110 5.15 8.17 -24.79
CA SER A 110 5.86 9.38 -25.18
C SER A 110 6.59 10.02 -24.01
N LYS A 111 7.65 10.76 -24.35
CA LYS A 111 8.40 11.54 -23.34
C LYS A 111 7.57 12.67 -22.74
N THR A 112 6.73 13.32 -23.54
CA THR A 112 5.87 14.42 -23.06
C THR A 112 4.91 13.95 -21.97
N GLU A 113 4.28 12.78 -22.17
CA GLU A 113 3.42 12.16 -21.16
C GLU A 113 4.20 11.84 -19.88
N ALA A 114 5.39 11.25 -20.01
CA ALA A 114 6.26 10.96 -18.86
C ALA A 114 6.64 12.24 -18.10
N ASP A 115 7.04 13.30 -18.79
CA ASP A 115 7.44 14.57 -18.19
C ASP A 115 6.26 15.24 -17.44
N GLU A 116 5.04 15.14 -17.97
CA GLU A 116 3.82 15.68 -17.32
C GLU A 116 3.42 14.87 -16.07
N ILE A 117 3.42 13.54 -16.15
CA ILE A 117 3.05 12.66 -15.04
C ILE A 117 4.11 12.70 -13.94
N LEU A 118 5.39 12.73 -14.31
CA LEU A 118 6.52 12.68 -13.38
C LEU A 118 7.02 14.06 -12.95
N ALA A 119 6.31 15.13 -13.30
CA ALA A 119 6.63 16.49 -12.87
C ALA A 119 6.79 16.57 -11.33
N ASP A 120 7.85 17.25 -10.88
CA ASP A 120 8.16 17.48 -9.45
C ASP A 120 7.18 18.48 -8.83
N THR A 121 5.97 17.99 -8.61
CA THR A 121 4.83 18.71 -8.05
C THR A 121 4.24 17.83 -6.94
N GLU A 122 3.51 18.48 -6.04
CA GLU A 122 2.77 17.75 -5.03
C GLU A 122 1.40 17.35 -5.60
N PHE A 123 1.02 16.09 -5.43
CA PHE A 123 -0.21 15.53 -6.00
C PHE A 123 -0.91 14.59 -5.03
N THR A 124 -2.11 14.16 -5.39
CA THR A 124 -2.89 13.13 -4.67
C THR A 124 -2.89 11.85 -5.48
N LEU A 125 -2.66 10.70 -4.84
CA LEU A 125 -2.85 9.39 -5.47
C LEU A 125 -4.10 8.71 -4.93
N GLU A 126 -5.03 8.36 -5.82
CA GLU A 126 -6.20 7.55 -5.51
C GLU A 126 -6.05 6.17 -6.16
N PHE A 127 -6.09 5.12 -5.34
CA PHE A 127 -6.09 3.71 -5.76
C PHE A 127 -7.51 3.16 -5.62
N GLY A 128 -8.11 2.76 -6.74
CA GLY A 128 -9.35 2.00 -6.77
C GLY A 128 -9.09 0.54 -6.45
N LEU A 129 -9.75 0.02 -5.42
CA LEU A 129 -9.58 -1.35 -4.92
C LEU A 129 -10.78 -2.25 -5.27
N GLY A 130 -11.46 -1.95 -6.38
CA GLY A 130 -12.71 -2.59 -6.80
C GLY A 130 -13.97 -1.95 -6.20
N GLY A 131 -15.04 -1.88 -6.99
CA GLY A 131 -16.33 -1.32 -6.56
C GLY A 131 -16.22 0.12 -6.04
N THR A 132 -16.69 0.36 -4.82
CA THR A 132 -16.59 1.67 -4.13
C THR A 132 -15.39 1.76 -3.18
N CYS A 133 -14.58 0.70 -3.09
CA CYS A 133 -13.43 0.65 -2.19
C CYS A 133 -12.25 1.43 -2.79
N LYS A 134 -11.65 2.33 -2.01
CA LYS A 134 -10.51 3.14 -2.47
C LYS A 134 -9.57 3.55 -1.35
N ALA A 135 -8.31 3.75 -1.71
CA ALA A 135 -7.28 4.33 -0.85
C ALA A 135 -6.76 5.63 -1.45
N VAL A 136 -6.82 6.72 -0.70
CA VAL A 136 -6.40 8.06 -1.14
C VAL A 136 -5.21 8.53 -0.30
N PHE A 137 -4.11 8.83 -0.95
CA PHE A 137 -2.88 9.37 -0.37
C PHE A 137 -2.74 10.84 -0.76
N ASN A 138 -2.68 11.72 0.23
CA ASN A 138 -2.55 13.15 0.02
C ASN A 138 -1.11 13.62 0.19
N TYR A 139 -0.77 14.71 -0.50
CA TYR A 139 0.56 15.34 -0.44
C TYR A 139 1.68 14.34 -0.81
N CYS A 140 1.45 13.62 -1.92
CA CYS A 140 2.41 12.72 -2.51
C CYS A 140 3.46 13.51 -3.29
N LYS A 141 4.69 13.01 -3.24
CA LYS A 141 5.78 13.41 -4.13
C LYS A 141 6.47 12.17 -4.65
N TRP A 142 6.94 12.28 -5.88
CA TRP A 142 7.86 11.31 -6.46
C TRP A 142 9.17 11.31 -5.68
N ASP A 143 9.73 10.11 -5.46
CA ASP A 143 10.99 9.90 -4.77
C ASP A 143 11.97 9.18 -5.69
N ASN A 144 13.17 9.75 -5.84
CA ASN A 144 14.27 9.18 -6.65
C ASN A 144 13.89 8.79 -8.09
N ILE A 145 13.09 9.60 -8.78
CA ILE A 145 12.75 9.36 -10.19
C ILE A 145 13.86 9.90 -11.10
N SER A 146 14.40 9.02 -11.94
CA SER A 146 15.30 9.38 -13.02
C SER A 146 14.60 9.09 -14.34
N ILE A 147 14.13 10.14 -15.02
CA ILE A 147 13.50 10.02 -16.35
C ILE A 147 14.62 9.75 -17.37
N PRO A 148 14.64 8.59 -18.04
CA PRO A 148 15.64 8.28 -19.04
C PRO A 148 15.62 9.28 -20.19
N SER A 149 16.79 9.59 -20.74
CA SER A 149 16.91 10.56 -21.83
C SER A 149 16.47 9.99 -23.19
N ARG A 150 16.44 8.67 -23.33
CA ARG A 150 16.14 7.95 -24.57
C ARG A 150 14.78 7.27 -24.50
N MET A 151 14.01 7.36 -25.57
CA MET A 151 12.65 6.80 -25.66
C MET A 151 12.64 5.27 -25.57
N GLU A 152 13.68 4.59 -26.08
CA GLU A 152 13.82 3.13 -26.00
C GLU A 152 13.99 2.63 -24.55
N GLU A 153 14.37 3.52 -23.62
CA GLU A 153 14.54 3.22 -22.20
C GLU A 153 13.26 3.52 -21.37
N LEU A 154 12.22 4.07 -22.00
CA LEU A 154 10.91 4.37 -21.38
C LEU A 154 9.92 3.19 -21.43
N LEU A 155 10.36 2.01 -21.88
CA LEU A 155 9.54 0.80 -21.96
C LEU A 155 8.95 0.37 -20.61
N SER A 156 9.67 0.62 -19.51
CA SER A 156 9.16 0.39 -18.16
C SER A 156 9.87 1.31 -17.16
N LEU A 157 9.13 2.22 -16.54
CA LEU A 157 9.66 3.15 -15.54
C LEU A 157 9.00 2.90 -14.19
N LYS A 158 9.84 2.67 -13.18
CA LYS A 158 9.42 2.56 -11.78
C LYS A 158 9.52 3.89 -11.08
N ALA A 159 8.38 4.37 -10.63
CA ALA A 159 8.21 5.64 -9.95
C ALA A 159 7.84 5.38 -8.49
N ALA A 160 8.80 5.52 -7.59
CA ALA A 160 8.52 5.50 -6.16
C ALA A 160 7.89 6.82 -5.72
N PHE A 161 6.98 6.77 -4.75
CA PHE A 161 6.40 7.96 -4.14
C PHE A 161 6.41 7.87 -2.62
N VAL A 162 6.39 9.04 -1.99
CA VAL A 162 6.22 9.21 -0.55
C VAL A 162 5.09 10.20 -0.31
N ALA A 163 4.15 9.83 0.56
CA ALA A 163 3.04 10.70 0.96
C ALA A 163 3.30 11.29 2.35
N LYS A 164 3.11 12.60 2.49
CA LYS A 164 3.22 13.31 3.78
C LYS A 164 1.87 13.53 4.45
N GLY A 165 0.79 13.44 3.69
CA GLY A 165 -0.57 13.70 4.16
C GLY A 165 -1.25 12.49 4.77
N PRO A 166 -2.52 12.66 5.17
CA PRO A 166 -3.33 11.55 5.63
C PRO A 166 -3.60 10.56 4.49
N VAL A 167 -3.65 9.27 4.84
CA VAL A 167 -4.25 8.23 4.00
C VAL A 167 -5.70 8.02 4.42
N ALA A 168 -6.62 8.03 3.46
CA ALA A 168 -8.03 7.72 3.67
C ALA A 168 -8.39 6.42 2.95
N ILE A 169 -8.91 5.44 3.67
CA ILE A 169 -9.40 4.18 3.12
C ILE A 169 -10.91 4.17 3.26
N THR A 170 -11.63 4.04 2.16
CA THR A 170 -13.08 3.89 2.13
C THR A 170 -13.41 2.46 1.75
N ALA A 171 -14.24 1.80 2.56
CA ALA A 171 -14.81 0.48 2.28
C ALA A 171 -16.34 0.58 2.45
N SER A 172 -17.09 -0.11 1.60
CA SER A 172 -18.56 -0.21 1.69
C SER A 172 -19.01 -1.08 2.85
#